data_AF-A0A2V6WPP0-F1
#
_entry.id   AF-A0A2V6WPP0-F1
#
_cell.length_a   1.000
_cell.length_b   1.000
_cell.length_c   1.000
_cell.angle_alpha   90.00
_cell.angle_beta   90.00
_cell.angle_gamma   90.00
#
_symmetry.space_group_name_H-M   'P 1'
#
loop_
_entity.id
_entity.type
_entity.pdbx_description
1 polymer ?
#
loop_
_entity_poly.entity_id
_entity_poly.type
_entity_poly.pdbx_seq_one_letter_code
_entity_poly.pdbx_strand_id
1 'polypeptide(L)'
;MAARELALTKRGVRIVNCARGGIVNEGDLLAALDSGHVAGAAIDAWSEEPPRSEVVRRLIQHPRMVVTPHLGANSGEAQVNVAVDVARQLVAFRDGALVEHAVNIPIGDPAAVAELRPFVALAERLGRFSVQLDPARLARVDITLAGAIAESDPELL
;
A
#
# COMPACT_ATOMS: atom_id res chain seq x y z
N MET A 1 -9.03 -12.01 1.88
CA MET A 1 -9.30 -13.46 2.07
C MET A 1 -10.48 -13.59 3.00
N ALA A 2 -11.63 -13.95 2.43
CA ALA A 2 -12.83 -14.29 3.16
C ALA A 2 -13.00 -15.82 3.19
N ALA A 3 -14.13 -16.30 3.73
CA ALA A 3 -14.42 -17.73 3.89
C ALA A 3 -14.16 -18.56 2.61
N ARG A 4 -14.51 -18.02 1.44
CA ARG A 4 -14.29 -18.70 0.15
C ARG A 4 -12.80 -18.92 -0.13
N GLU A 5 -11.97 -17.88 -0.01
CA GLU A 5 -10.53 -18.00 -0.27
C GLU A 5 -9.85 -18.88 0.78
N LEU A 6 -10.29 -18.81 2.04
CA LEU A 6 -9.79 -19.66 3.11
C LEU A 6 -10.10 -21.14 2.83
N ALA A 7 -11.29 -21.47 2.34
CA ALA A 7 -11.68 -22.84 2.00
C ALA A 7 -10.86 -23.45 0.86
N LEU A 8 -10.31 -22.62 -0.04
CA LEU A 8 -9.45 -23.08 -1.14
C LEU A 8 -8.02 -23.42 -0.68
N THR A 9 -7.63 -22.99 0.52
CA THR A 9 -6.32 -23.34 1.08
C THR A 9 -6.26 -24.80 1.52
N LYS A 10 -5.04 -25.34 1.63
CA LYS A 10 -4.83 -26.67 2.20
C LYS A 10 -5.29 -26.69 3.66
N ARG A 11 -5.93 -27.78 4.10
CA ARG A 11 -6.19 -28.01 5.53
C ARG A 11 -4.87 -27.97 6.31
N GLY A 12 -4.88 -27.28 7.44
CA GLY A 12 -3.71 -27.04 8.28
C GLY A 12 -2.80 -25.90 7.79
N VAL A 13 -3.28 -25.04 6.89
CA VAL A 13 -2.53 -23.84 6.46
C VAL A 13 -2.20 -22.92 7.65
N ARG A 14 -1.09 -22.18 7.54
CA ARG A 14 -0.77 -21.07 8.44
C ARG A 14 -0.82 -19.76 7.67
N ILE A 15 -1.39 -18.73 8.27
CA ILE A 15 -1.63 -17.43 7.62
C ILE A 15 -0.81 -16.36 8.33
N VAL A 16 -0.10 -15.52 7.58
CA VAL A 16 0.64 -14.38 8.14
C VAL A 16 0.18 -13.10 7.43
N ASN A 17 -0.24 -12.10 8.19
CA ASN A 17 -0.54 -10.77 7.67
C ASN A 17 0.14 -9.69 8.53
N CYS A 18 1.28 -9.20 8.02
CA CYS A 18 1.98 -8.04 8.54
C CYS A 18 1.97 -6.87 7.55
N ALA A 19 0.98 -6.84 6.65
CA ALA A 19 0.90 -5.86 5.57
C ALA A 19 -0.14 -4.79 5.85
N ARG A 20 -1.43 -5.12 5.79
CA ARG A 20 -2.53 -4.18 6.03
C ARG A 20 -3.70 -4.85 6.72
N GLY A 21 -4.42 -4.10 7.54
CA GLY A 21 -5.71 -4.49 8.08
C GLY A 21 -6.72 -4.87 6.99
N GLY A 22 -7.56 -5.85 7.28
CA GLY A 22 -8.64 -6.29 6.37
C GLY A 22 -8.21 -7.14 5.17
N ILE A 23 -6.91 -7.41 4.96
CA ILE A 23 -6.47 -8.37 3.93
C ILE A 23 -7.04 -9.76 4.20
N VAL A 24 -7.15 -10.16 5.46
CA VAL A 24 -7.83 -11.37 5.90
C VAL A 24 -9.04 -10.95 6.72
N ASN A 25 -10.23 -11.44 6.37
CA ASN A 25 -11.44 -11.18 7.14
C ASN A 25 -11.31 -11.84 8.51
N GLU A 26 -11.39 -11.05 9.57
CA GLU A 26 -11.12 -11.50 10.94
C GLU A 26 -12.18 -12.48 11.44
N GLY A 27 -13.45 -12.30 11.08
CA GLY A 27 -14.53 -13.22 11.44
C GLY A 27 -14.35 -14.60 10.80
N ASP A 28 -14.05 -14.61 9.51
CA ASP A 28 -13.83 -15.85 8.76
C ASP A 28 -12.54 -16.55 9.21
N LEU A 29 -11.50 -15.79 9.56
CA LEU A 29 -10.26 -16.32 10.12
C LEU A 29 -10.52 -17.00 11.47
N LEU A 30 -11.31 -16.37 12.35
CA LEU A 30 -11.69 -16.95 13.64
C LEU A 30 -12.44 -18.26 13.45
N ALA A 31 -13.42 -18.30 12.54
CA ALA A 31 -14.15 -19.52 12.22
C ALA A 31 -13.25 -20.62 11.61
N ALA A 32 -12.31 -20.24 10.74
CA ALA A 32 -11.37 -21.17 10.13
C ALA A 32 -10.34 -21.72 11.13
N LEU A 33 -9.94 -20.91 12.11
CA LEU A 33 -9.15 -21.34 13.25
C LEU A 33 -9.96 -22.28 14.14
N ASP A 34 -11.16 -21.89 14.57
CA ASP A 34 -12.03 -22.69 15.47
C ASP A 34 -12.35 -24.06 14.86
N SER A 35 -12.61 -24.14 13.56
CA SER A 35 -12.85 -25.40 12.82
C SER A 35 -11.60 -26.26 12.60
N GLY A 36 -10.41 -25.74 12.88
CA GLY A 36 -9.13 -26.42 12.65
C GLY A 36 -8.69 -26.49 11.18
N HIS A 37 -9.39 -25.82 10.26
CA HIS A 37 -8.93 -25.70 8.86
C HIS A 37 -7.64 -24.89 8.78
N VAL A 38 -7.53 -23.82 9.56
CA VAL A 38 -6.29 -23.04 9.74
C VAL A 38 -5.59 -23.52 11.00
N ALA A 39 -4.34 -23.97 10.87
CA ALA A 39 -3.54 -24.49 11.98
C ALA A 39 -2.96 -23.38 12.87
N GLY A 40 -2.94 -22.14 12.38
CA GLY A 40 -2.54 -20.97 13.15
C GLY A 40 -2.40 -19.74 12.26
N ALA A 41 -2.36 -18.57 12.88
CA ALA A 41 -2.13 -17.33 12.15
C ALA A 41 -1.29 -16.32 12.95
N ALA A 42 -0.59 -15.45 12.23
CA ALA A 42 0.15 -14.33 12.79
C ALA A 42 -0.33 -13.02 12.17
N ILE A 43 -0.79 -12.07 12.98
CA ILE A 43 -1.37 -10.80 12.51
C ILE A 43 -0.70 -9.64 13.24
N ASP A 44 -0.21 -8.66 12.49
CA ASP A 44 0.35 -7.41 13.00
C ASP A 44 -0.55 -6.20 12.75
N ALA A 45 -1.42 -6.24 11.73
CA ALA A 45 -2.28 -5.13 11.34
C ALA A 45 -3.76 -5.57 11.27
N TRP A 46 -4.64 -4.77 11.89
CA TRP A 46 -6.08 -5.03 12.00
C TRP A 46 -6.89 -4.06 11.16
N SER A 47 -8.10 -4.44 10.73
CA SER A 47 -9.00 -3.52 10.01
C SER A 47 -9.39 -2.28 10.83
N GLU A 48 -9.50 -2.42 12.15
CA GLU A 48 -9.70 -1.33 13.10
C GLU A 48 -8.59 -1.34 14.15
N GLU A 49 -7.90 -0.21 14.32
CA GLU A 49 -6.83 -0.04 15.30
C GLU A 49 -7.06 1.24 16.14
N PRO A 50 -7.05 1.16 17.48
CA PRO A 50 -6.86 -0.04 18.31
C PRO A 50 -8.00 -1.06 18.18
N PRO A 51 -7.73 -2.37 18.35
CA PRO A 51 -8.72 -3.41 18.17
C PRO A 51 -9.83 -3.34 19.24
N ARG A 52 -11.06 -3.03 18.79
CA ARG A 52 -12.23 -2.88 19.68
C ARG A 52 -13.27 -3.98 19.55
N SER A 53 -13.35 -4.62 18.38
CA SER A 53 -14.36 -5.63 18.13
C SER A 53 -14.13 -6.89 18.95
N GLU A 54 -15.22 -7.53 19.37
CA GLU A 54 -15.16 -8.78 20.14
C GLU A 54 -14.50 -9.91 19.34
N VAL A 55 -14.73 -9.95 18.03
CA VAL A 55 -14.09 -10.91 17.12
C VAL A 55 -12.56 -10.79 17.18
N VAL A 56 -12.03 -9.57 17.08
CA VAL A 56 -10.59 -9.36 17.11
C VAL A 56 -10.02 -9.66 18.50
N ARG A 57 -10.74 -9.33 19.59
CA ARG A 57 -10.33 -9.73 20.95
C ARG A 57 -10.22 -11.24 21.11
N ARG A 58 -11.19 -11.99 20.59
CA ARG A 58 -11.14 -13.47 20.57
C ARG A 58 -9.95 -13.98 19.77
N LEU A 59 -9.65 -13.39 18.61
CA LEU A 59 -8.46 -13.74 17.84
C LEU A 59 -7.17 -13.48 18.63
N ILE A 60 -7.03 -12.31 19.26
CA ILE A 60 -5.86 -11.95 20.07
C ILE A 60 -5.61 -12.98 21.18
N GLN A 61 -6.68 -13.50 21.79
CA GLN A 61 -6.62 -14.50 22.86
C GLN A 61 -6.55 -15.95 22.36
N HIS A 62 -6.71 -16.17 21.06
CA HIS A 62 -6.83 -17.52 20.52
C HIS A 62 -5.48 -18.26 20.62
N PRO A 63 -5.42 -19.51 21.11
CA PRO A 63 -4.16 -20.19 21.42
C PRO A 63 -3.29 -20.53 20.19
N ARG A 64 -3.87 -20.48 18.98
CA ARG A 64 -3.16 -20.67 17.70
C ARG A 64 -2.77 -19.35 17.01
N MET A 65 -2.84 -18.24 17.73
CA MET A 65 -2.51 -16.91 17.21
C MET A 65 -1.19 -16.39 17.75
N VAL A 66 -0.43 -15.71 16.88
CA VAL A 66 0.66 -14.83 17.25
C VAL A 66 0.22 -13.42 16.87
N VAL A 67 0.27 -12.48 17.80
CA VAL A 67 -0.17 -11.10 17.54
C VAL A 67 0.89 -10.14 18.00
N THR A 68 1.17 -9.15 17.16
CA THR A 68 1.98 -7.98 17.49
C THR A 68 1.17 -6.71 17.24
N PRO A 69 1.35 -5.65 18.05
CA PRO A 69 0.57 -4.42 17.93
C PRO A 69 1.18 -3.48 16.88
N HIS A 70 1.01 -3.80 15.59
CA HIS A 70 1.46 -2.98 14.45
C HIS A 70 2.95 -2.58 14.56
N LEU A 71 3.81 -3.58 14.73
CA LEU A 71 5.23 -3.40 14.97
C LEU A 71 6.10 -3.48 13.71
N GLY A 72 5.53 -3.70 12.53
CA GLY A 72 6.30 -3.90 11.29
C GLY A 72 7.35 -2.82 10.99
N ALA A 73 7.11 -1.56 11.37
CA ALA A 73 8.05 -0.43 11.20
C ALA A 73 8.67 0.08 12.52
N ASN A 74 8.43 -0.62 13.64
CA ASN A 74 8.89 -0.21 14.97
C ASN A 74 10.29 -0.77 15.30
N SER A 75 11.27 -0.49 14.43
CA SER A 75 12.70 -0.75 14.69
C SER A 75 13.51 0.53 14.72
N GLY A 76 14.64 0.55 15.44
CA GLY A 76 15.49 1.73 15.54
C GLY A 76 16.01 2.19 14.17
N GLU A 77 16.39 1.24 13.33
CA GLU A 77 16.88 1.48 11.97
C GLU A 77 15.80 2.09 11.07
N ALA A 78 14.56 1.57 11.13
CA ALA A 78 13.45 2.11 10.35
C ALA A 78 13.11 3.54 10.78
N GLN A 79 13.07 3.80 12.10
CA GLN A 79 12.80 5.14 12.63
C GLN A 79 13.87 6.15 12.23
N VAL A 80 15.16 5.77 12.25
CA VAL A 80 16.26 6.63 11.79
C VAL A 80 16.13 6.93 10.30
N ASN A 81 15.87 5.93 9.46
CA ASN A 81 15.71 6.13 8.03
C ASN A 81 14.55 7.08 7.72
N VAL A 82 13.38 6.85 8.32
CA VAL A 82 12.20 7.73 8.16
C VAL A 82 12.53 9.16 8.63
N ALA A 83 13.20 9.33 9.76
CA ALA A 83 13.57 10.65 10.27
C ALA A 83 14.51 11.40 9.31
N VAL A 84 15.52 10.70 8.77
CA VAL A 84 16.46 11.28 7.80
C VAL A 84 15.74 11.66 6.50
N ASP A 85 14.87 10.82 5.98
CA ASP A 85 14.15 11.07 4.74
C ASP A 85 13.17 12.24 4.87
N VAL A 86 12.46 12.34 6.00
CA VAL A 86 11.61 13.50 6.28
C VAL A 86 12.45 14.78 6.44
N ALA A 87 13.60 14.71 7.14
CA ALA A 87 14.48 15.86 7.31
C ALA A 87 15.01 16.39 5.97
N ARG A 88 15.40 15.50 5.05
CA ARG A 88 15.81 15.86 3.68
C ARG A 88 14.69 16.58 2.93
N GLN A 89 13.47 16.06 3.02
CA GLN A 89 12.30 16.67 2.39
C GLN A 89 11.97 18.06 2.95
N LEU A 90 12.14 18.27 4.26
CA LEU A 90 11.95 19.58 4.88
C LEU A 90 13.00 20.60 4.42
N VAL A 91 14.27 20.18 4.29
CA VAL A 91 15.33 21.04 3.75
C VAL A 91 15.04 21.39 2.29
N ALA A 92 14.68 20.41 1.48
CA ALA A 92 14.30 20.64 0.08
C ALA A 92 13.13 21.64 -0.02
N PHE A 93 12.08 21.44 0.78
CA PHE A 93 10.94 22.36 0.83
C PHE A 93 11.35 23.79 1.21
N ARG A 94 12.17 23.95 2.26
CA ARG A 94 12.67 25.27 2.70
C ARG A 94 13.44 25.98 1.60
N ASP A 95 14.25 25.24 0.84
CA ASP A 95 15.13 25.78 -0.20
C ASP A 95 14.41 25.94 -1.55
N GLY A 96 13.10 25.67 -1.61
CA GLY A 96 12.31 25.74 -2.84
C GLY A 96 12.65 24.65 -3.85
N ALA A 97 13.35 23.60 -3.41
CA ALA A 97 13.68 22.44 -4.21
C ALA A 97 12.52 21.41 -4.22
N LEU A 98 12.66 20.42 -5.10
CA LEU A 98 11.67 19.36 -5.27
C LEU A 98 11.49 18.52 -4.01
N VAL A 99 10.23 18.29 -3.59
CA VAL A 99 9.90 17.40 -2.48
C VAL A 99 9.49 16.04 -3.05
N GLU A 100 10.45 15.12 -3.11
CA GLU A 100 10.35 13.83 -3.84
C GLU A 100 9.20 12.92 -3.39
N HIS A 101 8.79 12.96 -2.12
CA HIS A 101 7.72 12.12 -1.59
C HIS A 101 6.51 12.94 -1.11
N ALA A 102 6.27 14.10 -1.73
CA ALA A 102 5.07 14.88 -1.46
C ALA A 102 3.81 14.08 -1.79
N VAL A 103 2.96 13.87 -0.79
CA VAL A 103 1.73 13.06 -0.93
C VAL A 103 0.52 13.89 -1.38
N ASN A 104 0.60 15.22 -1.30
CA ASN A 104 -0.54 16.13 -1.48
C ASN A 104 -0.19 17.45 -2.18
N ILE A 105 1.06 17.64 -2.59
CA ILE A 105 1.50 18.85 -3.30
C ILE A 105 1.99 18.42 -4.68
N PRO A 106 1.52 19.08 -5.75
CA PRO A 106 2.10 18.86 -7.05
C PRO A 106 3.56 19.28 -7.04
N ILE A 107 4.41 18.38 -7.49
CA ILE A 107 5.84 18.58 -7.71
C ILE A 107 5.97 19.55 -8.91
N GLY A 108 6.50 20.76 -8.71
CA GLY A 108 6.78 21.75 -9.78
C GLY A 108 6.09 23.12 -9.67
N ASP A 109 6.28 23.96 -10.70
CA ASP A 109 5.62 25.27 -10.84
C ASP A 109 4.09 25.11 -10.94
N PRO A 110 3.29 25.80 -10.10
CA PRO A 110 1.83 25.66 -10.11
C PRO A 110 1.16 25.91 -11.45
N ALA A 111 1.71 26.82 -12.30
CA ALA A 111 1.14 27.09 -13.62
C ALA A 111 1.44 25.94 -14.59
N ALA A 112 2.70 25.48 -14.66
CA ALA A 112 3.09 24.31 -15.44
C ALA A 112 2.31 23.04 -15.02
N VAL A 113 2.15 22.81 -13.71
CA VAL A 113 1.34 21.70 -13.17
C VAL A 113 -0.12 21.80 -13.62
N ALA A 114 -0.71 22.99 -13.61
CA ALA A 114 -2.10 23.18 -14.01
C ALA A 114 -2.31 22.88 -15.49
N GLU A 115 -1.33 23.23 -16.33
CA GLU A 115 -1.30 22.93 -17.76
C GLU A 115 -1.15 21.43 -18.04
N LEU A 116 -0.31 20.73 -17.28
CA LEU A 116 -0.04 19.29 -17.45
C LEU A 116 -1.12 18.38 -16.85
N ARG A 117 -1.92 18.87 -15.89
CA ARG A 117 -2.94 18.08 -15.16
C ARG A 117 -3.89 17.27 -16.06
N PRO A 118 -4.44 17.79 -17.18
CA PRO A 118 -5.30 16.99 -18.07
C PRO A 118 -4.56 15.81 -18.71
N PHE A 119 -3.26 15.96 -18.97
CA PHE A 119 -2.42 14.95 -19.60
C PHE A 119 -1.96 13.89 -18.62
N VAL A 120 -1.66 14.25 -17.37
CA VAL A 120 -1.44 13.28 -16.28
C VAL A 120 -2.67 12.37 -16.13
N ALA A 121 -3.87 12.95 -16.08
CA ALA A 121 -5.11 12.18 -15.98
C ALA A 121 -5.34 11.27 -17.21
N LEU A 122 -4.94 11.71 -18.40
CA LEU A 122 -4.99 10.89 -19.60
C LEU A 122 -3.96 9.75 -19.55
N ALA A 123 -2.71 10.03 -19.17
CA ALA A 123 -1.65 9.05 -19.03
C ALA A 123 -2.02 7.95 -18.03
N GLU A 124 -2.62 8.30 -16.89
CA GLU A 124 -3.13 7.34 -15.91
C GLU A 124 -4.18 6.40 -16.54
N ARG A 125 -5.15 6.97 -17.27
CA ARG A 125 -6.20 6.19 -17.94
C ARG A 125 -5.62 5.26 -19.02
N LEU A 126 -4.66 5.76 -19.81
CA LEU A 126 -3.98 4.96 -20.83
C LEU A 126 -3.17 3.83 -20.19
N GLY A 127 -2.40 4.10 -19.12
CA GLY A 127 -1.66 3.08 -18.39
C GLY A 127 -2.56 2.01 -17.79
N ARG A 128 -3.66 2.40 -17.14
CA ARG A 128 -4.69 1.47 -16.62
C ARG A 128 -5.31 0.63 -17.74
N PHE A 129 -5.55 1.21 -18.90
CA PHE A 129 -6.07 0.50 -20.07
C PHE A 129 -5.04 -0.50 -20.62
N SER A 130 -3.79 -0.07 -20.81
CA SER A 130 -2.70 -0.91 -21.33
C SER A 130 -2.42 -2.14 -20.45
N VAL A 131 -2.42 -2.00 -19.12
CA VAL A 131 -2.22 -3.12 -18.19
C VAL A 131 -3.33 -4.17 -18.29
N GLN A 132 -4.55 -3.76 -18.65
CA GLN A 132 -5.66 -4.70 -18.85
C GLN A 132 -5.55 -5.49 -20.17
N LEU A 133 -4.83 -4.95 -21.17
CA LEU A 133 -4.60 -5.63 -22.44
C LEU A 133 -3.52 -6.69 -22.36
N ASP A 134 -2.48 -6.49 -21.54
CA ASP A 134 -1.44 -7.49 -21.27
C ASP A 134 -1.08 -7.53 -19.77
N PRO A 135 -1.80 -8.34 -18.97
CA PRO A 135 -1.63 -8.36 -17.51
C PRO A 135 -0.32 -8.99 -17.02
N ALA A 136 0.46 -9.65 -17.89
CA ALA A 136 1.51 -10.56 -17.45
C ALA A 136 2.94 -10.04 -17.63
N ARG A 137 3.21 -9.03 -18.48
CA ARG A 137 4.59 -8.64 -18.86
C ARG A 137 4.76 -7.18 -19.27
N LEU A 138 4.55 -6.23 -18.35
CA LEU A 138 5.07 -4.87 -18.52
C LEU A 138 6.56 -4.84 -18.15
N ALA A 139 7.42 -4.96 -19.17
CA ALA A 139 8.88 -4.85 -19.00
C ALA A 139 9.40 -3.41 -19.16
N ARG A 140 8.68 -2.58 -19.92
CA ARG A 140 9.04 -1.21 -20.24
C ARG A 140 7.78 -0.42 -20.59
N VAL A 141 7.77 0.86 -20.22
CA VAL A 141 6.76 1.83 -20.65
C VAL A 141 7.51 2.94 -21.38
N ASP A 142 7.14 3.21 -22.62
CA ASP A 142 7.65 4.33 -23.40
C ASP A 142 6.54 5.39 -23.50
N ILE A 143 6.81 6.58 -22.97
CA ILE A 143 5.90 7.73 -23.04
C ILE A 143 6.44 8.66 -24.13
N THR A 144 5.60 8.96 -25.13
CA THR A 144 5.94 9.90 -26.20
C THR A 144 4.99 11.09 -26.13
N LEU A 145 5.56 12.29 -25.97
CA LEU A 145 4.83 13.56 -25.97
C LEU A 145 4.81 14.13 -27.39
N ALA A 146 3.67 14.69 -27.81
CA ALA A 146 3.50 15.24 -29.15
C ALA A 146 2.57 16.48 -29.14
N GLY A 147 2.82 17.42 -30.05
CA GLY A 147 2.10 18.69 -30.10
C GLY A 147 2.64 19.69 -29.08
N ALA A 148 1.80 20.65 -28.65
CA ALA A 148 2.21 21.74 -27.76
C ALA A 148 2.83 21.26 -26.43
N ILE A 149 2.37 20.12 -25.90
CA ILE A 149 2.92 19.54 -24.66
C ILE A 149 4.37 19.03 -24.81
N ALA A 150 4.84 18.78 -26.03
CA ALA A 150 6.23 18.38 -26.26
C ALA A 150 7.21 19.52 -25.96
N GLU A 151 6.72 20.76 -25.84
CA GLU A 151 7.51 21.93 -25.44
C GLU A 151 7.53 22.14 -23.91
N SER A 152 6.70 21.40 -23.17
CA SER A 152 6.66 21.44 -21.70
C SER A 152 7.76 20.59 -21.08
N ASP A 153 8.14 20.89 -19.83
CA ASP A 153 9.12 20.08 -19.08
C ASP A 153 8.53 18.68 -18.79
N PRO A 154 9.11 17.60 -19.36
CA PRO A 154 8.60 16.25 -19.19
C PRO A 154 8.86 15.69 -17.79
N GLU A 155 9.72 16.30 -16.96
CA GLU A 155 10.00 15.84 -15.59
C GLU A 155 8.82 16.08 -14.62
N LEU A 156 7.79 16.80 -15.07
CA LEU A 156 6.56 17.10 -14.33
C LEU A 156 5.40 16.12 -14.63
N LEU A 157 5.60 15.13 -15.51
CA LEU A 157 4.64 14.08 -15.91
C LEU A 157 5.02 12.72 -15.33
#